data_AF-A0AAD4VHU8-F1
#
_entry.id   AF-A0AAD4VHU8-F1
#
_cell.length_a   1.000
_cell.length_b   1.000
_cell.length_c   1.000
_cell.angle_alpha   90.00
_cell.angle_beta   90.00
_cell.angle_gamma   90.00
#
_symmetry.space_group_name_H-M   'P 1'
#
loop_
_entity.id
_entity.type
_entity.pdbx_description
1 polymer ?
#
loop_
_entity_poly.entity_id
_entity_poly.type
_entity_poly.pdbx_seq_one_letter_code
_entity_poly.pdbx_strand_id
1 'polypeptide(L)' 'MVMKSSSRGPSYGFASIVKPDIMAPGSLISGAWNPNISVARIRSNMSLYSDYNILSETSPVTAHVAGVTALLKAAHPN' A
#
# COMPACT_ATOMS: atom_id res chain seq x y z
N MET A 1 -13.90 6.58 5.57
CA MET A 1 -14.03 6.38 4.10
C MET A 1 -13.02 5.33 3.65
N VAL A 2 -13.36 4.42 2.73
CA VAL A 2 -12.49 3.31 2.25
C VAL A 2 -12.29 3.43 0.75
N MET A 3 -11.10 3.10 0.23
CA MET A 3 -10.83 3.10 -1.22
C MET A 3 -11.75 2.09 -1.93
N LYS A 4 -12.31 2.47 -3.09
CA LYS A 4 -13.28 1.62 -3.83
C LYS A 4 -12.70 0.27 -4.25
N SER A 5 -11.41 0.21 -4.57
CA SER A 5 -10.69 -1.00 -4.98
C SER A 5 -10.25 -1.88 -3.80
N SER A 6 -10.49 -1.48 -2.55
CA SER A 6 -10.15 -2.30 -1.39
C SER A 6 -11.04 -3.53 -1.32
N SER A 7 -10.42 -4.72 -1.31
CA SER A 7 -11.11 -6.00 -1.12
C SER A 7 -11.90 -6.00 0.19
N ARG A 8 -13.08 -6.60 0.16
CA ARG A 8 -13.98 -6.67 1.30
C ARG A 8 -14.25 -8.13 1.64
N GLY A 9 -14.41 -8.40 2.94
CA GLY A 9 -14.91 -9.69 3.39
C GLY A 9 -16.39 -9.91 3.04
N PRO A 10 -16.95 -11.07 3.41
CA PRO A 10 -16.29 -12.14 4.17
C PRO A 10 -15.21 -12.88 3.35
N SER A 11 -14.25 -13.50 4.04
CA SER A 11 -13.22 -14.30 3.35
C SER A 11 -13.83 -15.57 2.77
N TYR A 12 -13.41 -15.97 1.57
CA TYR A 12 -13.96 -17.17 0.90
C TYR A 12 -13.65 -18.47 1.66
N GLY A 13 -12.45 -18.58 2.26
CA GLY A 13 -12.02 -19.78 2.97
C GLY A 13 -12.65 -19.94 4.36
N PHE A 14 -12.90 -18.83 5.06
CA PHE A 14 -13.43 -18.83 6.43
C PHE A 14 -14.36 -17.63 6.62
N ALA A 15 -15.65 -17.81 6.30
CA ALA A 15 -16.64 -16.74 6.40
C ALA A 15 -16.92 -16.31 7.86
N SER A 16 -16.69 -17.20 8.83
CA SER A 16 -16.86 -16.93 10.26
C SER A 16 -15.80 -15.99 10.84
N ILE A 17 -14.66 -15.82 10.16
CA ILE A 17 -13.58 -14.92 10.56
C ILE A 17 -13.65 -13.65 9.72
N VAL A 18 -13.82 -12.51 10.38
CA VAL A 18 -13.93 -11.20 9.72
C VAL A 18 -12.60 -10.82 9.06
N LYS A 19 -12.65 -10.41 7.80
CA LYS A 19 -11.52 -9.85 7.03
C LYS A 19 -11.98 -8.61 6.25
N PRO A 20 -11.07 -7.65 5.98
CA PRO A 20 -9.70 -7.54 6.48
C PRO A 20 -9.67 -7.23 7.98
N ASP A 21 -8.56 -7.54 8.66
CA ASP A 21 -8.46 -7.36 10.11
C ASP A 21 -8.28 -5.88 10.52
N ILE A 22 -7.50 -5.12 9.73
CA ILE A 22 -7.14 -3.73 10.00
C ILE A 22 -7.03 -2.94 8.69
N MET A 23 -7.08 -1.61 8.82
CA MET A 23 -6.94 -0.66 7.72
C MET A 23 -5.75 0.28 7.95
N ALA A 24 -5.09 0.70 6.89
CA ALA A 24 -4.07 1.75 6.90
C ALA A 24 -4.13 2.59 5.61
N PRO A 25 -3.46 3.75 5.54
CA PRO A 25 -3.45 4.59 4.34
C PRO A 25 -2.85 3.87 3.12
N GLY A 26 -3.55 3.95 1.98
CA GLY A 26 -3.14 3.29 0.73
C GLY A 26 -3.46 4.05 -0.55
N SER A 27 -4.06 5.24 -0.45
CA SER A 27 -4.35 6.09 -1.61
C SER A 27 -3.36 7.25 -1.66
N LEU A 28 -2.82 7.49 -2.85
CA LEU A 28 -1.88 8.57 -3.16
C LEU A 28 -0.67 8.59 -2.21
N ILE A 29 -0.11 7.41 -1.95
CA ILE A 29 1.06 7.24 -1.10
C ILE A 29 2.31 7.49 -1.94
N SER A 30 3.16 8.42 -1.50
CA SER A 30 4.48 8.67 -2.09
C SER A 30 5.53 7.77 -1.44
N GLY A 31 6.32 7.07 -2.24
CA GLY A 31 7.39 6.20 -1.77
C GLY A 31 8.53 6.09 -2.77
N ALA A 32 9.66 5.54 -2.32
CA ALA A 32 10.83 5.34 -3.16
C ALA A 32 10.51 4.45 -4.36
N TRP A 33 11.11 4.77 -5.51
CA TRP A 33 10.87 4.12 -6.78
C TRP A 33 12.17 3.93 -7.56
N ASN A 34 12.22 2.95 -8.44
CA ASN A 34 13.39 2.73 -9.30
C ASN A 34 13.48 3.87 -10.34
N PRO A 35 14.53 4.70 -10.34
CA PRO A 35 14.65 5.84 -11.26
C PRO A 35 14.82 5.43 -12.72
N ASN A 36 15.10 4.15 -13.00
CA ASN A 36 15.16 3.62 -14.37
C ASN A 36 13.78 3.22 -14.93
N ILE A 37 12.73 3.25 -14.10
CA ILE A 37 11.35 2.92 -14.48
C ILE A 37 10.54 4.21 -14.50
N SER A 38 9.87 4.49 -15.62
CA SER A 38 9.07 5.71 -15.75
C SER A 38 7.91 5.73 -14.75
N VAL A 39 7.74 6.84 -14.03
CA VAL A 39 6.66 7.04 -13.06
C VAL A 39 5.36 7.52 -13.71
N ALA A 40 5.46 8.21 -14.85
CA ALA A 40 4.33 8.72 -15.61
C ALA A 40 4.75 8.99 -17.06
N ARG A 41 3.76 9.20 -17.93
CA ARG A 41 3.99 9.62 -19.33
C ARG A 41 3.23 10.91 -19.62
N ILE A 42 3.95 11.95 -20.06
CA ILE A 42 3.36 13.14 -20.63
C ILE A 42 3.23 12.92 -22.15
N ARG A 43 2.00 13.01 -22.67
CA ARG A 43 1.69 12.73 -24.09
C ARG A 43 2.17 11.32 -24.48
N SER A 44 2.30 11.06 -25.79
CA SER A 44 2.68 9.72 -26.27
C SER A 44 4.18 9.46 -26.33
N ASN A 45 5.02 10.45 -26.07
CA ASN A 45 6.45 10.40 -26.38
C ASN A 45 7.38 10.80 -25.23
N MET A 46 6.86 11.28 -24.09
CA MET A 46 7.72 11.74 -23.00
C MET A 46 7.46 11.00 -21.70
N SER A 47 8.41 10.15 -21.32
CA SER A 47 8.41 9.45 -20.03
C SER A 47 9.02 10.32 -18.95
N LEU A 48 8.40 10.33 -17.77
CA LEU A 48 8.92 10.99 -16.57
C LEU A 48 9.58 9.96 -15.68
N TYR A 49 10.68 10.36 -15.06
CA TYR A 49 11.46 9.56 -14.13
C TYR A 49 11.63 10.35 -12.84
N SER A 50 11.65 9.65 -11.71
CA SER A 50 11.74 10.24 -10.37
C SER A 50 12.18 9.15 -9.39
N ASP A 51 12.93 9.55 -8.36
CA ASP A 51 13.31 8.66 -7.24
C ASP A 51 12.11 8.29 -6.35
N TYR A 52 10.98 8.99 -6.54
CA TYR A 52 9.72 8.76 -5.83
C TYR A 52 8.55 8.63 -6.81
N ASN A 53 7.60 7.76 -6.46
CA ASN A 53 6.35 7.57 -7.18
C ASN A 53 5.14 7.68 -6.24
N ILE A 54 4.01 8.14 -6.76
CA ILE A 54 2.74 8.25 -6.02
C ILE A 54 1.79 7.18 -6.53
N LEU A 55 1.46 6.20 -5.68
CA LEU A 55 0.62 5.06 -6.04
C LEU A 55 -0.60 4.96 -5.13
N SER A 56 -1.70 4.42 -5.67
CA SER A 56 -2.93 4.14 -4.93
C SER A 56 -3.29 2.66 -5.04
N GLU A 57 -2.78 1.85 -4.12
CA GLU A 57 -2.95 0.39 -4.11
C GLU A 57 -3.00 -0.16 -2.68
N THR A 58 -3.30 -1.46 -2.53
CA THR A 58 -3.26 -2.15 -1.23
C THR A 58 -1.83 -2.53 -0.81
N SER A 59 -0.88 -2.67 -1.74
CA SER A 59 0.50 -3.06 -1.42
C SER A 59 1.21 -2.08 -0.45
N PRO A 60 1.09 -0.74 -0.62
CA PRO A 60 1.62 0.23 0.35
C PRO A 60 0.95 0.16 1.73
N VAL A 61 -0.31 -0.28 1.83
CA VAL A 61 -1.03 -0.47 3.12
C VAL A 61 -0.33 -1.54 3.95
N THR A 62 0.07 -2.65 3.32
CA THR A 62 0.80 -3.75 3.97
C THR A 62 2.12 -3.27 4.56
N ALA A 63 2.86 -2.42 3.84
CA ALA A 63 4.12 -1.86 4.32
C ALA A 63 3.93 -0.94 5.55
N HIS A 64 2.89 -0.11 5.58
CA HIS A 64 2.57 0.72 6.75
C HIS A 64 2.28 -0.12 7.99
N VAL A 65 1.41 -1.13 7.84
CA VAL A 65 1.09 -2.06 8.94
C VAL A 65 2.35 -2.78 9.41
N ALA A 66 3.17 -3.29 8.50
CA ALA A 66 4.42 -3.98 8.84
C ALA A 66 5.41 -3.07 9.59
N GLY A 67 5.52 -1.80 9.20
CA GLY A 67 6.34 -0.82 9.91
C GLY A 67 5.85 -0.59 11.34
N VAL A 68 4.55 -0.41 11.52
CA VAL A 68 3.95 -0.23 12.86
C VAL A 68 4.13 -1.48 13.72
N THR A 69 3.91 -2.68 13.18
CA THR A 69 4.10 -3.93 13.94
C THR A 69 5.56 -4.16 14.30
N ALA A 70 6.50 -3.79 13.43
CA ALA A 70 7.94 -3.83 13.75
C ALA A 70 8.30 -2.87 14.88
N LEU A 71 7.78 -1.64 14.88
CA LEU A 71 7.99 -0.68 15.96
C LEU A 71 7.36 -1.16 17.27
N LEU A 72 6.15 -1.71 17.22
CA LEU A 72 5.49 -2.28 18.39
C LEU A 72 6.30 -3.42 19.00
N LYS A 73 6.83 -4.32 18.17
CA LYS A 73 7.70 -5.43 18.60
C LYS A 73 9.04 -4.94 19.14
N ALA A 74 9.60 -3.88 18.57
CA ALA A 74 10.83 -3.27 19.10
C ALA A 74 10.62 -2.63 20.48
N ALA A 75 9.46 -1.99 20.69
CA ALA A 75 9.09 -1.39 21.97
C ALA A 75 8.66 -2.42 23.03
N HIS A 76 8.03 -3.51 22.60
CA HIS A 76 7.54 -4.60 23.45
C HIS A 76 8.01 -5.96 22.87
N PRO A 77 9.24 -6.39 23.18
CA PRO A 77 9.82 -7.61 22.59
C PRO A 77 9.22 -8.92 23.09
N ASN A 78 8.46 -8.87 24.18
CA ASN A 78 7.94 -10.02 24.92
C ASN A 78 6.42 -10.16 24.72
#